data_AF-A0A1F3AYZ5-F1
#
_entry.id   AF-A0A1F3AYZ5-F1
#
_cell.length_a   1.000
_cell.length_b   1.000
_cell.length_c   1.000
_cell.angle_alpha   90.00
_cell.angle_beta   90.00
_cell.angle_gamma   90.00
#
_symmetry.space_group_name_H-M   'P 1'
#
loop_
_entity.id
_entity.type
_entity.pdbx_description
1 polymer ?
#
loop_
_entity_poly.entity_id
_entity_poly.type
_entity_poly.pdbx_seq_one_letter_code
_entity_poly.pdbx_strand_id
1 'polypeptide(L)'
;SPLAFVLVLSFGINRLSASAAQTIFWVFAGVMGLSLTHIFLVYTGVSITRVFFITSAAFAGLSFYGYTTKKDLTGFGSFMIMGLWGLVIAGLVNIFLQSSTLNFVTSALGVLIFAGLTAYDTQKIKNMYYEADSSEMVAKKAIMGALSLYLDFINLFLHLLRFMGERR
;
A
#
# COMPACT_ATOMS: atom_id res chain seq x y z
N SER A 1 -1.32 10.67 -13.31
CA SER A 1 -1.78 10.23 -11.98
C SER A 1 -0.71 9.32 -11.36
N PRO A 2 -0.61 9.19 -10.03
CA PRO A 2 0.36 8.29 -9.40
C PRO A 2 0.27 6.83 -9.87
N LEU A 3 -0.92 6.40 -10.30
CA LEU A 3 -1.16 5.10 -10.93
C LEU A 3 -0.30 4.87 -12.19
N ALA A 4 0.01 5.90 -12.97
CA ALA A 4 0.84 5.76 -14.18
C ALA A 4 2.24 5.23 -13.84
N PHE A 5 2.84 5.69 -12.74
CA PHE A 5 4.14 5.20 -12.29
C PHE A 5 4.09 3.73 -11.85
N VAL A 6 3.02 3.34 -11.16
CA VAL A 6 2.79 1.95 -10.73
C VAL A 6 2.66 1.03 -11.96
N LEU A 7 1.94 1.47 -12.99
CA LEU A 7 1.79 0.70 -14.24
C LEU A 7 3.12 0.61 -15.00
N VAL A 8 3.87 1.71 -15.10
CA VAL A 8 5.19 1.72 -15.75
C VAL A 8 6.18 0.79 -15.05
N LEU A 9 6.24 0.82 -13.72
CA LEU A 9 7.08 -0.09 -12.96
C LEU A 9 6.60 -1.53 -13.10
N SER A 10 5.31 -1.81 -12.86
CA SER A 10 4.76 -3.18 -12.91
C SER A 10 4.91 -3.86 -14.27
N PHE A 11 4.66 -3.16 -15.38
CA PHE A 11 4.74 -3.75 -16.72
C PHE A 11 6.11 -3.55 -17.39
N GLY A 12 6.85 -2.53 -17.00
CA GLY A 12 8.12 -2.14 -17.60
C GLY A 12 9.36 -2.71 -16.93
N ILE A 13 9.26 -3.29 -15.72
CA ILE A 13 10.43 -3.68 -14.91
C ILE A 13 11.44 -4.58 -15.65
N ASN A 14 10.95 -5.49 -16.50
CA ASN A 14 11.80 -6.40 -17.28
C ASN A 14 12.63 -5.68 -18.35
N ARG A 15 12.20 -4.49 -18.80
CA ARG A 15 12.86 -3.69 -19.84
C ARG A 15 13.65 -2.51 -19.27
N LEU A 16 13.35 -2.08 -18.05
CA LEU A 16 14.03 -0.98 -17.37
C LEU A 16 15.35 -1.47 -16.75
N SER A 17 16.35 -0.61 -16.66
CA SER A 17 17.51 -0.84 -15.77
C SER A 17 17.12 -0.64 -14.31
N ALA A 18 17.91 -1.18 -13.37
CA ALA A 18 17.67 -0.96 -11.94
C ALA A 18 17.70 0.54 -11.55
N SER A 19 18.62 1.32 -12.12
CA SER A 19 18.72 2.76 -11.86
C SER A 19 17.51 3.55 -12.40
N ALA A 20 16.99 3.17 -13.57
CA ALA A 20 15.78 3.77 -14.12
C ALA A 20 14.57 3.46 -13.23
N ALA A 21 14.41 2.19 -12.81
CA ALA A 21 13.33 1.79 -11.91
C ALA A 21 13.39 2.54 -10.56
N GLN A 22 14.60 2.71 -9.99
CA GLN A 22 14.80 3.45 -8.75
C GLN A 22 14.42 4.93 -8.89
N THR A 23 14.82 5.56 -10.00
CA THR A 23 14.47 6.96 -10.29
C THR A 23 12.97 7.13 -10.39
N ILE A 24 12.29 6.24 -11.12
CA ILE A 24 10.82 6.25 -11.26
C ILE A 24 10.15 6.08 -9.90
N PHE A 25 10.66 5.20 -9.03
CA PHE A 25 10.15 5.02 -7.67
C PHE A 25 10.27 6.28 -6.81
N TRP A 26 11.40 6.99 -6.85
CA TRP A 26 11.57 8.25 -6.11
C TRP A 26 10.66 9.36 -6.62
N VAL A 27 10.54 9.51 -7.94
CA VAL A 27 9.60 10.47 -8.54
C VAL A 27 8.17 10.12 -8.14
N PHE A 28 7.80 8.84 -8.17
CA PHE A 28 6.51 8.37 -7.70
C PHE A 28 6.25 8.73 -6.24
N ALA A 29 7.20 8.47 -5.33
CA ALA A 29 7.06 8.77 -3.91
C ALA A 29 6.89 10.28 -3.67
N GLY A 30 7.63 11.12 -4.39
CA GLY A 30 7.48 12.58 -4.35
C GLY A 30 6.12 13.07 -4.84
N VAL A 31 5.68 12.59 -6.01
CA VAL A 31 4.36 12.92 -6.58
C VAL A 31 3.22 12.44 -5.68
N MET A 32 3.36 11.25 -5.08
CA MET A 32 2.41 10.73 -4.09
C MET A 32 2.34 11.64 -2.87
N GLY A 33 3.48 12.04 -2.29
CA GLY A 33 3.53 12.98 -1.17
C GLY A 33 2.81 14.29 -1.49
N LEU A 34 3.06 14.87 -2.66
CA LEU A 34 2.36 16.08 -3.11
C LEU A 34 0.85 15.85 -3.25
N SER A 35 0.43 14.70 -3.79
CA SER A 35 -0.98 14.37 -3.95
C SER A 35 -1.73 14.22 -2.61
N LEU A 36 -1.02 13.86 -1.54
CA LEU A 36 -1.59 13.71 -0.20
C LEU A 36 -1.80 15.05 0.51
N THR A 37 -1.28 16.18 0.00
CA THR A 37 -1.42 17.50 0.61
C THR A 37 -2.88 17.87 0.92
N HIS A 38 -3.83 17.40 0.11
CA HIS A 38 -5.27 17.60 0.32
C HIS A 38 -5.77 17.12 1.70
N ILE A 39 -5.15 16.10 2.31
CA ILE A 39 -5.59 15.62 3.63
C ILE A 39 -5.44 16.68 4.72
N PHE A 40 -4.45 17.57 4.60
CA PHE A 40 -4.22 18.66 5.56
C PHE A 40 -5.31 19.74 5.50
N LEU A 41 -6.04 19.81 4.39
CA LEU A 41 -7.19 20.70 4.22
C LEU A 41 -8.45 20.12 4.87
N VAL A 42 -8.59 18.79 4.88
CA VAL A 42 -9.80 18.10 5.35
C VAL A 42 -9.72 17.67 6.82
N TYR A 43 -8.54 17.27 7.30
CA TYR A 43 -8.35 16.70 8.63
C TYR A 43 -7.56 17.62 9.56
N THR A 44 -7.72 17.45 10.87
CA THR A 44 -6.89 18.17 11.86
C THR A 44 -5.45 17.66 11.86
N GLY A 45 -4.48 18.53 12.12
CA GLY A 45 -3.06 18.13 12.20
C GLY A 45 -2.80 17.09 13.30
N VAL A 46 -3.53 17.20 14.42
CA VAL A 46 -3.49 16.21 15.51
C VAL A 46 -3.98 14.84 15.04
N SER A 47 -5.09 14.81 14.29
CA SER A 47 -5.63 13.56 13.75
C SER A 47 -4.67 12.89 12.76
N ILE A 48 -4.12 13.66 11.82
CA ILE A 48 -3.13 13.16 10.84
C ILE A 48 -1.92 12.56 11.57
N THR A 49 -1.37 13.27 12.54
CA THR A 49 -0.19 12.83 13.30
C THR A 49 -0.47 11.55 14.09
N ARG A 50 -1.60 11.50 14.80
CA ARG A 50 -2.02 10.33 15.58
C ARG A 50 -2.19 9.12 14.68
N VAL A 51 -2.92 9.26 13.57
CA VAL A 51 -3.17 8.16 12.65
C VAL A 51 -1.87 7.69 12.00
N PHE A 52 -0.96 8.61 11.64
CA PHE A 52 0.34 8.26 11.09
C PHE A 52 1.13 7.34 12.02
N PHE A 53 1.24 7.68 13.31
CA PHE A 53 1.95 6.84 14.28
C PHE A 53 1.25 5.48 14.50
N ILE A 54 -0.08 5.46 14.52
CA ILE A 54 -0.84 4.19 14.59
C ILE A 54 -0.53 3.33 13.36
N THR A 55 -0.55 3.91 12.17
CA THR A 55 -0.22 3.20 10.93
C THR A 55 1.21 2.70 10.93
N SER A 56 2.19 3.51 11.32
CA SER A 56 3.60 3.11 11.43
C SER A 56 3.79 1.95 12.40
N ALA A 57 3.17 1.98 13.58
CA ALA A 57 3.26 0.88 14.54
C ALA A 57 2.59 -0.40 14.00
N ALA A 58 1.40 -0.29 13.42
CA ALA A 58 0.69 -1.42 12.83
C ALA A 58 1.48 -2.04 11.68
N PHE A 59 1.96 -1.20 10.75
CA PHE A 59 2.75 -1.63 9.60
C PHE A 59 4.04 -2.32 10.05
N ALA A 60 4.79 -1.73 10.99
CA ALA A 60 5.99 -2.34 11.53
C ALA A 60 5.72 -3.71 12.18
N GLY A 61 4.66 -3.82 12.99
CA GLY A 61 4.27 -5.08 13.62
C GLY A 61 3.86 -6.16 12.61
N LEU A 62 3.06 -5.78 11.60
CA LEU A 62 2.60 -6.70 10.55
C LEU A 62 3.73 -7.13 9.62
N SER A 63 4.62 -6.22 9.24
CA SER A 63 5.82 -6.55 8.48
C SER A 63 6.76 -7.45 9.28
N PHE A 64 6.96 -7.17 10.56
CA PHE A 64 7.75 -8.05 11.43
C PHE A 64 7.14 -9.46 11.51
N TYR A 65 5.82 -9.55 11.67
CA TYR A 65 5.10 -10.82 11.62
C TYR A 65 5.25 -11.52 10.25
N GLY A 66 5.01 -10.83 9.14
CA GLY A 66 5.15 -11.37 7.78
C GLY A 66 6.57 -11.87 7.48
N TYR A 67 7.58 -11.17 7.99
CA TYR A 67 8.98 -11.57 7.86
C TYR A 67 9.32 -12.82 8.69
N THR A 68 8.81 -12.93 9.91
CA THR A 68 9.19 -13.97 10.86
C THR A 68 8.32 -15.22 10.79
N THR A 69 7.07 -15.09 10.36
CA THR A 69 6.10 -16.19 10.33
C THR A 69 6.52 -17.29 9.36
N LYS A 70 6.32 -18.54 9.79
CA LYS A 70 6.56 -19.75 8.99
C LYS A 70 5.31 -20.25 8.26
N LYS A 71 4.14 -19.71 8.58
CA LYS A 71 2.89 -20.04 7.90
C LYS A 71 2.93 -19.43 6.50
N ASP A 72 2.57 -20.21 5.48
CA ASP A 72 2.42 -19.69 4.12
C ASP A 72 1.20 -18.77 4.04
N LEU A 73 1.44 -17.49 3.75
CA LEU A 73 0.40 -16.47 3.60
C LEU A 73 -0.13 -16.38 2.18
N THR A 74 0.33 -17.20 1.22
CA THR A 74 -0.05 -17.08 -0.20
C THR A 74 -1.56 -17.19 -0.43
N GLY A 75 -2.22 -18.16 0.20
CA GLY A 75 -3.67 -18.30 0.13
C GLY A 75 -4.42 -17.13 0.75
N PHE A 76 -3.94 -16.64 1.89
CA PHE A 76 -4.50 -15.47 2.57
C PHE A 76 -4.32 -14.18 1.75
N GLY A 77 -3.14 -13.97 1.17
CA GLY A 77 -2.84 -12.86 0.29
C GLY A 77 -3.74 -12.83 -0.94
N SER A 78 -3.96 -13.98 -1.56
CA SER A 78 -4.89 -14.10 -2.69
C SER A 78 -6.31 -13.67 -2.32
N PHE A 79 -6.79 -14.05 -1.12
CA PHE A 79 -8.08 -13.60 -0.60
C PHE A 79 -8.13 -12.09 -0.32
N MET A 80 -7.06 -11.52 0.25
CA MET A 80 -6.95 -10.07 0.48
C MET A 80 -6.93 -9.28 -0.84
N ILE A 81 -6.27 -9.79 -1.88
CA ILE A 81 -6.27 -9.18 -3.22
C ILE A 81 -7.68 -9.20 -3.85
N MET A 82 -8.45 -10.27 -3.66
CA MET A 82 -9.87 -10.28 -4.06
C MET A 82 -10.69 -9.23 -3.28
N GLY A 83 -10.42 -9.08 -1.98
CA GLY A 83 -11.02 -8.04 -1.15
C GLY A 83 -10.68 -6.62 -1.64
N LEU A 84 -9.43 -6.39 -2.06
CA LEU A 84 -8.99 -5.13 -2.65
C LEU A 84 -9.80 -4.77 -3.90
N TRP A 85 -10.04 -5.74 -4.80
CA TRP A 85 -10.94 -5.52 -5.94
C TRP A 85 -12.37 -5.16 -5.50
N GLY A 86 -12.87 -5.80 -4.43
CA GLY A 86 -14.14 -5.43 -3.81
C GLY A 86 -14.17 -3.98 -3.33
N LEU A 87 -13.10 -3.50 -2.68
CA LEU A 87 -12.97 -2.10 -2.26
C LEU A 87 -12.95 -1.13 -3.45
N VAL A 88 -12.24 -1.49 -4.54
CA VAL A 88 -12.20 -0.67 -5.75
C VAL A 88 -13.59 -0.53 -6.35
N ILE A 89 -14.31 -1.65 -6.51
CA ILE A 89 -15.69 -1.65 -7.05
C ILE A 89 -16.62 -0.86 -6.12
N ALA A 90 -16.57 -1.08 -4.81
CA ALA A 90 -17.38 -0.34 -3.85
C ALA A 90 -17.07 1.16 -3.89
N GLY A 91 -15.80 1.54 -4.07
CA GLY A 91 -15.37 2.93 -4.27
C GLY A 91 -15.99 3.54 -5.52
N LEU A 92 -15.96 2.83 -6.65
CA LEU A 92 -16.58 3.29 -7.90
C LEU A 92 -18.09 3.46 -7.77
N VAL A 93 -18.79 2.50 -7.15
CA VAL A 93 -20.23 2.60 -6.88
C VAL A 93 -20.53 3.79 -5.98
N ASN A 94 -19.70 4.02 -4.96
CA ASN A 94 -19.94 5.09 -4.00
C ASN A 94 -19.72 6.50 -4.57
N ILE A 95 -19.06 6.66 -5.72
CA ILE A 95 -19.01 7.95 -6.43
C ILE A 95 -20.43 8.39 -6.84
N PHE A 96 -21.28 7.45 -7.24
CA PHE A 96 -22.67 7.73 -7.65
C PHE A 96 -23.63 7.78 -6.46
N LEU A 97 -23.46 6.89 -5.49
CA LEU A 97 -24.34 6.82 -4.32
C LEU A 97 -24.05 7.89 -3.27
N GLN A 98 -22.80 8.35 -3.17
CA GLN A 98 -22.32 9.32 -2.19
C GLN A 98 -22.68 8.93 -0.73
N SER A 99 -22.72 7.63 -0.43
CA SER A 99 -23.15 7.11 0.87
C SER A 99 -22.05 7.25 1.93
N SER A 100 -22.38 7.90 3.04
CA SER A 100 -21.52 7.98 4.23
C SER A 100 -21.32 6.62 4.88
N THR A 101 -22.35 5.77 4.91
CA THR A 101 -22.28 4.41 5.44
C THR A 101 -21.34 3.53 4.62
N LEU A 102 -21.42 3.57 3.28
CA LEU A 102 -20.49 2.83 2.42
C LEU A 102 -19.06 3.35 2.60
N ASN A 103 -18.86 4.66 2.73
CA ASN A 103 -17.55 5.23 3.03
C ASN A 103 -16.98 4.70 4.35
N PHE A 104 -17.80 4.64 5.40
CA PHE A 104 -17.38 4.11 6.71
C PHE A 104 -17.03 2.62 6.63
N VAL A 105 -17.91 1.79 6.06
CA VAL A 105 -17.68 0.34 5.95
C VAL A 105 -16.44 0.03 5.10
N THR A 106 -16.28 0.67 3.95
CA THR A 106 -15.10 0.49 3.09
C THR A 106 -13.83 0.97 3.77
N SER A 107 -13.88 2.02 4.59
CA SER A 107 -12.73 2.44 5.39
C SER A 107 -12.29 1.36 6.38
N ALA A 108 -13.23 0.77 7.12
CA ALA A 108 -12.94 -0.31 8.08
C ALA A 108 -12.39 -1.58 7.39
N LEU A 109 -13.04 -2.01 6.30
CA LEU A 109 -12.59 -3.17 5.51
C LEU A 109 -11.22 -2.92 4.87
N GLY A 110 -10.96 -1.70 4.41
CA GLY A 110 -9.67 -1.31 3.89
C GLY A 110 -8.54 -1.44 4.90
N VAL A 111 -8.77 -1.05 6.16
CA VAL A 111 -7.78 -1.27 7.23
C VAL A 111 -7.43 -2.75 7.36
N LEU A 112 -8.43 -3.63 7.39
CA LEU A 112 -8.20 -5.08 7.51
C LEU A 112 -7.48 -5.65 6.29
N ILE A 113 -7.89 -5.24 5.09
CA ILE A 113 -7.32 -5.73 3.82
C ILE A 113 -5.87 -5.29 3.70
N PHE A 114 -5.57 -4.00 3.86
CA PHE A 114 -4.19 -3.51 3.73
C PHE A 114 -3.29 -3.97 4.88
N ALA A 115 -3.83 -4.21 6.08
CA ALA A 115 -3.09 -4.87 7.13
C ALA A 115 -2.70 -6.31 6.75
N GLY A 116 -3.63 -7.07 6.17
CA GLY A 116 -3.37 -8.42 5.67
C GLY A 116 -2.38 -8.45 4.51
N LEU A 117 -2.53 -7.53 3.55
CA LEU A 117 -1.61 -7.36 2.42
C LEU A 117 -0.20 -7.00 2.89
N THR A 118 -0.06 -6.10 3.88
CA THR A 118 1.25 -5.73 4.44
C THR A 118 2.04 -6.96 4.93
N ALA A 119 1.38 -7.85 5.67
CA ALA A 119 2.01 -9.08 6.16
C ALA A 119 2.35 -10.04 5.02
N TYR A 120 1.43 -10.22 4.07
CA TYR A 120 1.62 -11.05 2.89
C TYR A 120 2.76 -10.55 1.99
N ASP A 121 2.77 -9.27 1.64
CA ASP A 121 3.76 -8.66 0.77
C ASP A 121 5.14 -8.66 1.42
N THR A 122 5.22 -8.46 2.75
CA THR A 122 6.50 -8.60 3.46
C THR A 122 7.05 -10.03 3.36
N GLN A 123 6.19 -11.04 3.52
CA GLN A 123 6.60 -12.44 3.35
C GLN A 123 7.00 -12.75 1.92
N LYS A 124 6.23 -12.29 0.94
CA LYS A 124 6.51 -12.44 -0.49
C LYS A 124 7.86 -11.83 -0.84
N ILE A 125 8.15 -10.62 -0.38
CA ILE A 125 9.42 -9.94 -0.59
C ILE A 125 10.57 -10.74 -0.02
N LYS A 126 10.46 -11.19 1.24
CA LYS A 126 11.46 -12.09 1.84
C LYS A 126 11.71 -13.32 0.97
N ASN A 127 10.66 -13.96 0.47
CA ASN A 127 10.77 -15.17 -0.34
C ASN A 127 11.46 -14.93 -1.70
N MET A 128 11.21 -13.77 -2.33
CA MET A 128 11.83 -13.40 -3.62
C MET A 128 13.36 -13.26 -3.58
N TYR A 129 13.95 -13.01 -2.41
CA TYR A 129 15.40 -12.87 -2.23
C TYR A 129 16.15 -14.20 -2.06
N TYR A 130 15.44 -15.32 -1.88
CA TYR A 130 16.08 -16.64 -1.80
C TYR A 130 16.34 -17.26 -3.18
N GLU A 131 15.94 -16.59 -4.26
CA GLU A 131 16.18 -17.04 -5.63
C GLU A 131 17.61 -16.67 -6.09
N ALA A 132 18.28 -17.57 -6.82
CA ALA A 132 19.63 -17.36 -7.35
C ALA A 132 19.61 -16.43 -8.58
N ASP A 133 19.44 -15.14 -8.32
CA ASP A 133 19.29 -14.10 -9.33
C ASP A 133 20.58 -13.31 -9.61
N SER A 134 20.64 -12.67 -10.77
CA SER A 134 21.65 -11.66 -11.06
C SER A 134 21.49 -10.43 -10.15
N SER A 135 22.59 -9.72 -9.88
CA SER A 135 22.59 -8.51 -9.04
C SER A 135 21.60 -7.45 -9.52
N GLU A 136 21.44 -7.30 -10.83
CA GLU A 136 20.48 -6.38 -11.42
C GLU A 136 19.03 -6.79 -11.15
N MET A 137 18.71 -8.09 -11.25
CA MET A 137 17.37 -8.59 -10.97
C MET A 137 17.02 -8.43 -9.48
N VAL A 138 17.96 -8.71 -8.59
CA VAL A 138 17.80 -8.50 -7.14
C VAL A 138 17.46 -7.03 -6.84
N ALA A 139 18.16 -6.07 -7.47
CA ALA A 139 17.86 -4.65 -7.30
C ALA A 139 16.46 -4.27 -7.80
N LYS A 140 16.02 -4.80 -8.94
CA LYS A 140 14.67 -4.58 -9.48
C LYS A 140 13.59 -5.15 -8.55
N LYS A 141 13.79 -6.36 -8.03
CA LYS A 141 12.90 -6.99 -7.04
C LYS A 141 12.83 -6.16 -5.75
N ALA A 142 13.94 -5.59 -5.30
CA ALA A 142 13.98 -4.68 -4.15
C ALA A 142 13.09 -3.44 -4.36
N ILE A 143 13.20 -2.80 -5.53
CA ILE A 143 12.42 -1.62 -5.89
C ILE A 143 10.93 -1.96 -5.98
N MET A 144 10.58 -3.09 -6.59
CA MET A 144 9.19 -3.55 -6.66
C MET A 144 8.62 -3.90 -5.28
N GLY A 145 9.43 -4.51 -4.41
CA GLY A 145 9.05 -4.78 -3.02
C GLY A 145 8.81 -3.49 -2.24
N ALA A 146 9.70 -2.51 -2.37
CA ALA A 146 9.55 -1.19 -1.76
C ALA A 146 8.30 -0.46 -2.28
N LEU A 147 7.99 -0.57 -3.58
CA LEU A 147 6.77 -0.02 -4.17
C LEU A 147 5.50 -0.64 -3.55
N SER A 148 5.45 -1.97 -3.41
CA SER A 148 4.30 -2.67 -2.82
C SER A 148 4.08 -2.24 -1.38
N LEU A 149 5.13 -2.31 -0.55
CA LEU A 149 5.09 -1.92 0.85
C LEU A 149 4.74 -0.44 1.05
N TYR A 150 5.21 0.44 0.15
CA TYR A 150 4.83 1.85 0.17
C TYR A 150 3.33 2.04 -0.12
N LEU A 151 2.79 1.35 -1.12
CA LEU A 151 1.37 1.40 -1.44
C LEU A 151 0.52 0.86 -0.31
N ASP A 152 0.92 -0.25 0.31
CA ASP A 152 0.23 -0.81 1.48
C ASP A 152 0.20 0.18 2.65
N PHE A 153 1.35 0.80 2.96
CA PHE A 153 1.42 1.80 4.02
C PHE A 153 0.50 2.99 3.77
N ILE A 154 0.57 3.59 2.57
CA ILE A 154 -0.25 4.77 2.23
C ILE A 154 -1.73 4.42 2.25
N ASN A 155 -2.11 3.26 1.71
CA ASN A 155 -3.50 2.86 1.71
C ASN A 155 -4.01 2.54 3.12
N LEU A 156 -3.23 1.84 3.94
CA LEU A 156 -3.57 1.60 5.34
C LEU A 156 -3.76 2.92 6.10
N PHE A 157 -2.85 3.86 5.90
CA PHE A 157 -2.92 5.21 6.48
C PHE A 157 -4.20 5.94 6.07
N LEU A 158 -4.50 5.99 4.78
CA LEU A 158 -5.68 6.69 4.28
C LEU A 158 -6.99 6.06 4.76
N HIS A 159 -7.06 4.72 4.85
CA HIS A 159 -8.25 4.04 5.35
C HIS A 159 -8.42 4.24 6.85
N LEU A 160 -7.34 4.20 7.64
CA LEU A 160 -7.38 4.57 9.06
C LEU A 160 -7.79 6.04 9.23
N LEU A 161 -7.23 6.96 8.45
CA LEU A 161 -7.57 8.39 8.53
C LEU A 161 -9.05 8.64 8.18
N ARG A 162 -9.61 7.89 7.23
CA ARG A 162 -11.05 7.95 6.92
C ARG A 162 -11.92 7.31 8.01
N PHE A 163 -11.44 6.25 8.65
CA PHE A 163 -12.19 5.50 9.65
C PHE A 163 -12.26 6.20 11.01
N MET A 164 -11.14 6.78 11.46
CA MET A 164 -10.99 7.34 12.81
C MET A 164 -10.47 8.78 12.82
N GLY A 165 -10.29 9.40 11.66
CA GLY A 165 -9.80 10.76 11.56
C GLY A 165 -10.85 11.81 11.89
N GLU A 166 -10.42 12.89 12.54
CA GLU A 166 -11.24 14.04 12.87
C GLU A 166 -11.16 15.06 11.74
N ARG A 167 -12.31 15.34 11.12
CA ARG A 167 -12.44 16.29 10.02
C ARG A 167 -12.65 17.70 10.59
N ARG A 168 -12.13 18.70 9.89
CA ARG A 168 -12.36 20.12 10.20
C ARG A 168 -13.74 20.57 9.76
#